data_AF-A0A514WRW7-F1
#
_entry.id   AF-A0A514WRW7-F1
#
_cell.length_a   1.000
_cell.length_b   1.000
_cell.length_c   1.000
_cell.angle_alpha   90.00
_cell.angle_beta   90.00
_cell.angle_gamma   90.00
#
_symmetry.space_group_name_H-M   'P 1'
#
loop_
_entity.id
_entity.type
_entity.pdbx_description
1 polymer ?
#
loop_
_entity_poly.entity_id
_entity_poly.type
_entity_poly.pdbx_seq_one_letter_code
_entity_poly.pdbx_strand_id
1 'polypeptide(L)'
;MNSEFSSPHQNSDSKWMRRALKLAVKAGEKGEVPVGAILVSPDGEMLAKASNVRETLATPIGHAELLALHRGSKKLNSWRLEDCTLYVTLEPCVMCAGAIQQARIGRVVYGASDAKAGAVESLYQILQDSRLNHQVQVTAGVLKTECSQVITDFFQSRRDEIKKEKTEKVYRKRASVLVVHKNKVLGFNAIDPHSGAKYFFVPGGGIEAGESPIVSAERETLEETGYRIRIFAETEFRRKYDFPWNGKINPCDTVFYLAELAEPWHAPTEIKDADYHKGVEWIDANKIDKVFAYNKDILWAVQKLMKVAKKRRL
;
A
#
# COMPACT_ATOMS: atom_id res chain seq x y z
N MET A 1 32.33 -32.92 27.01
CA MET A 1 33.04 -31.84 26.29
C MET A 1 33.06 -32.23 24.81
N ASN A 2 32.03 -31.87 24.07
CA ASN A 2 31.95 -32.16 22.63
C ASN A 2 32.52 -30.95 21.88
N SER A 3 33.79 -31.02 21.48
CA SER A 3 34.32 -30.08 20.50
C SER A 3 33.79 -30.50 19.13
N GLU A 4 32.75 -29.83 18.65
CA GLU A 4 32.29 -29.94 17.27
C GLU A 4 33.41 -29.50 16.33
N PHE A 5 34.03 -30.47 15.66
CA PHE A 5 34.87 -30.20 14.49
C PHE A 5 33.96 -29.69 13.36
N SER A 6 33.80 -28.37 13.29
CA SER A 6 33.18 -27.70 12.15
C SER A 6 34.05 -27.91 10.91
N SER A 7 33.45 -28.38 9.81
CA SER A 7 34.19 -28.60 8.56
C SER A 7 34.78 -27.27 8.05
N PRO A 8 35.94 -27.29 7.36
CA PRO A 8 36.56 -26.06 6.83
C PRO A 8 35.62 -25.24 5.91
N HIS A 9 34.64 -25.89 5.28
CA HIS A 9 33.60 -25.23 4.47
C HIS A 9 32.59 -24.42 5.30
N GLN A 10 32.17 -24.89 6.47
CA GLN A 10 31.19 -24.20 7.34
C GLN A 10 31.70 -22.85 7.85
N ASN A 11 32.99 -22.74 8.15
CA ASN A 11 33.62 -21.48 8.59
C ASN A 11 33.71 -20.45 7.46
N SER A 12 33.94 -20.89 6.21
CA SER A 12 33.94 -20.02 5.03
C SER A 12 32.53 -19.52 4.69
N ASP A 13 31.53 -20.40 4.72
CA ASP A 13 30.15 -20.05 4.37
C ASP A 13 29.56 -19.03 5.36
N SER A 14 29.79 -19.24 6.65
CA SER A 14 29.35 -18.29 7.69
C SER A 14 29.99 -16.92 7.51
N LYS A 15 31.27 -16.84 7.10
CA LYS A 15 31.97 -15.58 6.83
C LYS A 15 31.32 -14.81 5.67
N TRP A 16 31.01 -15.48 4.57
CA TRP A 16 30.34 -14.85 3.43
C TRP A 16 28.90 -14.47 3.72
N MET A 17 28.17 -15.32 4.46
CA MET A 17 26.81 -15.02 4.87
C MET A 17 26.75 -13.82 5.81
N ARG A 18 27.68 -13.65 6.76
CA ARG A 18 27.76 -12.42 7.58
C ARG A 18 27.99 -11.17 6.72
N ARG A 19 28.74 -11.28 5.62
CA ARG A 19 28.92 -10.15 4.67
C ARG A 19 27.64 -9.86 3.90
N ALA A 20 26.92 -10.89 3.44
CA ALA A 20 25.60 -10.74 2.82
C ALA A 20 24.59 -10.10 3.79
N LEU A 21 24.59 -10.52 5.06
CA LEU A 21 23.73 -9.97 6.10
C LEU A 21 23.99 -8.48 6.36
N LYS A 22 25.25 -8.03 6.35
CA LYS A 22 25.56 -6.59 6.44
C LYS A 22 24.99 -5.78 5.27
N LEU A 23 24.82 -6.38 4.09
CA LEU A 23 24.18 -5.73 2.95
C LEU A 23 22.66 -5.73 3.08
N ALA A 24 22.09 -6.83 3.58
CA ALA A 24 20.67 -6.96 3.88
C ALA A 24 20.21 -5.88 4.85
N VAL A 25 20.94 -5.68 5.96
CA VAL A 25 20.64 -4.64 6.95
C VAL A 25 20.63 -3.24 6.31
N LYS A 26 21.65 -2.92 5.51
CA LYS A 26 21.73 -1.64 4.79
C LYS A 26 20.62 -1.41 3.78
N ALA A 27 20.06 -2.48 3.20
CA ALA A 27 18.89 -2.37 2.33
C ALA A 27 17.62 -2.08 3.16
N GLY A 28 17.45 -2.76 4.30
CA GLY A 28 16.39 -2.50 5.26
C GLY A 28 16.36 -1.04 5.73
N GLU A 29 17.52 -0.48 6.07
CA GLU A 29 17.69 0.94 6.45
C GLU A 29 17.23 1.91 5.35
N LYS A 30 17.25 1.49 4.08
CA LYS A 30 16.76 2.26 2.92
C LYS A 30 15.30 1.98 2.58
N GLY A 31 14.61 1.20 3.39
CA GLY A 31 13.21 0.85 3.18
C GLY A 31 12.98 -0.31 2.21
N GLU A 32 14.03 -0.99 1.76
CA GLU A 32 13.96 -2.18 0.91
C GLU A 32 13.78 -3.45 1.76
N VAL A 33 13.15 -4.49 1.20
CA VAL A 33 13.15 -5.80 1.87
C VAL A 33 14.60 -6.26 2.10
N PRO A 34 15.02 -6.56 3.33
CA PRO A 34 16.43 -6.71 3.68
C PRO A 34 16.98 -8.06 3.22
N VAL A 35 17.39 -8.12 1.95
CA VAL A 35 18.07 -9.26 1.35
C VAL A 35 19.40 -8.81 0.77
N GLY A 36 20.45 -9.56 1.08
CA GLY A 36 21.80 -9.32 0.58
C GLY A 36 22.36 -10.55 -0.10
N ALA A 37 23.21 -10.34 -1.11
CA ALA A 37 23.86 -11.40 -1.85
C ALA A 37 25.34 -11.10 -2.11
N ILE A 38 26.18 -12.14 -2.06
CA ILE A 38 27.61 -12.11 -2.39
C ILE A 38 27.89 -13.23 -3.40
N LEU A 39 28.60 -12.90 -4.48
CA LEU A 39 29.12 -13.88 -5.43
C LEU A 39 30.63 -14.05 -5.20
N VAL A 40 31.07 -15.28 -5.09
CA VAL A 40 32.46 -15.66 -4.79
C VAL A 40 32.99 -16.58 -5.91
N SER A 41 34.24 -16.35 -6.34
CA SER A 41 34.93 -17.18 -7.33
C SER A 41 35.35 -18.53 -6.74
N PRO A 42 35.74 -19.50 -7.59
CA PRO A 42 36.29 -20.78 -7.13
C PRO A 42 37.53 -20.62 -6.24
N ASP A 43 38.34 -19.59 -6.52
CA ASP A 43 39.55 -19.26 -5.75
C ASP A 43 39.25 -18.58 -4.39
N GLY A 44 37.97 -18.38 -4.07
CA GLY A 44 37.53 -17.75 -2.83
C GLY A 44 37.55 -16.22 -2.85
N GLU A 45 37.66 -15.59 -4.02
CA GLU A 45 37.62 -14.13 -4.15
C GLU A 45 36.19 -13.61 -4.30
N MET A 46 35.89 -12.45 -3.70
CA MET A 46 34.60 -11.81 -3.92
C MET A 46 34.52 -11.19 -5.32
N LEU A 47 33.65 -11.72 -6.16
CA LEU A 47 33.39 -11.19 -7.49
C LEU A 47 32.40 -10.03 -7.45
N ALA A 48 31.31 -10.21 -6.72
CA ALA A 48 30.25 -9.20 -6.66
C ALA A 48 29.55 -9.21 -5.29
N LYS A 49 28.92 -8.07 -5.00
CA LYS A 49 28.05 -7.88 -3.84
C LYS A 49 26.84 -7.08 -4.25
N ALA A 50 25.67 -7.39 -3.70
CA ALA A 50 24.44 -6.67 -3.97
C ALA A 50 23.44 -6.83 -2.82
N SER A 51 22.41 -5.98 -2.84
CA SER A 51 21.25 -6.05 -1.97
C SER A 51 20.01 -5.65 -2.76
N ASN A 52 18.83 -5.92 -2.22
CA ASN A 52 17.58 -5.47 -2.84
C ASN A 52 17.56 -3.95 -3.02
N VAL A 53 17.00 -3.52 -4.17
CA VAL A 53 16.80 -2.13 -4.59
C VAL A 53 15.51 -2.00 -5.43
N ARG A 54 14.49 -2.81 -5.10
CA ARG A 54 13.25 -2.90 -5.86
C ARG A 54 12.48 -1.59 -5.84
N GLU A 55 12.34 -1.00 -4.65
CA GLU A 55 11.64 0.27 -4.46
C GLU A 55 12.45 1.43 -5.05
N THR A 56 13.76 1.45 -4.79
CA THR A 56 14.70 2.49 -5.24
C THR A 56 14.74 2.62 -6.76
N LEU A 57 14.73 1.49 -7.47
CA LEU A 57 14.76 1.47 -8.94
C LEU A 57 13.37 1.36 -9.57
N ALA A 58 12.30 1.30 -8.77
CA ALA A 58 10.93 1.07 -9.22
C ALA A 58 10.84 -0.10 -10.24
N THR A 59 11.52 -1.22 -9.94
CA THR A 59 11.70 -2.32 -10.89
C THR A 59 11.47 -3.68 -10.24
N PRO A 60 10.73 -4.61 -10.89
CA PRO A 60 10.48 -5.92 -10.31
C PRO A 60 11.73 -6.81 -10.21
N ILE A 61 12.78 -6.50 -11.00
CA ILE A 61 14.02 -7.30 -11.04
C ILE A 61 15.11 -6.80 -10.09
N GLY A 62 14.79 -5.88 -9.17
CA GLY A 62 15.73 -5.27 -8.22
C GLY A 62 16.16 -6.18 -7.07
N HIS A 63 16.28 -7.50 -7.32
CA HIS A 63 16.62 -8.52 -6.33
C HIS A 63 18.15 -8.64 -6.16
N ALA A 64 18.58 -8.93 -4.92
CA ALA A 64 20.00 -9.03 -4.57
C ALA A 64 20.76 -10.04 -5.44
N GLU A 65 20.16 -11.21 -5.68
CA GLU A 65 20.75 -12.31 -6.46
C GLU A 65 20.98 -11.88 -7.91
N LEU A 66 19.96 -11.32 -8.56
CA LEU A 66 20.05 -10.87 -9.96
C LEU A 66 21.14 -9.83 -10.15
N LEU A 67 21.24 -8.89 -9.22
CA LEU A 67 22.27 -7.84 -9.26
C LEU A 67 23.66 -8.39 -8.99
N ALA A 68 23.80 -9.39 -8.10
CA ALA A 68 25.07 -10.05 -7.86
C ALA A 68 25.53 -10.83 -9.10
N LEU A 69 24.63 -11.58 -9.74
CA LEU A 69 24.92 -12.30 -10.99
C LEU A 69 25.32 -11.32 -12.10
N HIS A 70 24.53 -10.26 -12.32
CA HIS A 70 24.83 -9.24 -13.34
C HIS A 70 26.22 -8.62 -13.15
N ARG A 71 26.54 -8.19 -11.92
CA ARG A 71 27.85 -7.60 -11.59
C ARG A 71 28.98 -8.60 -11.73
N GLY A 72 28.77 -9.85 -11.32
CA GLY A 72 29.71 -10.94 -11.50
C GLY A 72 30.03 -11.19 -12.96
N SER A 73 28.99 -11.28 -13.80
CA SER A 73 29.13 -11.49 -15.24
C SER A 73 29.89 -10.35 -15.92
N LYS A 74 29.62 -9.10 -15.51
CA LYS A 74 30.38 -7.94 -16.00
C LYS A 74 31.84 -7.99 -15.58
N LYS A 75 32.14 -8.38 -14.34
CA LYS A 75 33.52 -8.48 -13.82
C LYS A 75 34.32 -9.56 -14.55
N LEU A 76 33.71 -10.71 -14.85
CA LEU A 76 34.37 -11.82 -15.56
C LEU A 76 34.28 -11.70 -17.09
N ASN A 77 33.57 -10.69 -17.61
CA ASN A 77 33.21 -10.57 -19.03
C ASN A 77 32.61 -11.88 -19.61
N SER A 78 31.76 -12.53 -18.81
CA SER A 78 31.15 -13.82 -19.15
C SER A 78 29.76 -13.91 -18.54
N TRP A 79 28.80 -14.42 -19.29
CA TRP A 79 27.48 -14.74 -18.74
C TRP A 79 27.49 -16.06 -17.94
N ARG A 80 28.50 -16.92 -18.17
CA ARG A 80 28.73 -18.14 -17.39
C ARG A 80 29.53 -17.79 -16.15
N LEU A 81 28.96 -18.13 -15.00
CA LEU A 81 29.54 -18.01 -13.66
C LEU A 81 29.78 -19.41 -13.08
N GLU A 82 30.32 -20.30 -13.92
CA GLU A 82 30.66 -21.68 -13.57
C GLU A 82 31.57 -21.71 -12.33
N ASP A 83 31.37 -22.71 -11.49
CA ASP A 83 32.08 -22.95 -10.22
C ASP A 83 32.00 -21.81 -9.18
N CYS A 84 31.34 -20.68 -9.50
CA CYS A 84 31.12 -19.63 -8.54
C CYS A 84 30.11 -20.06 -7.48
N THR A 85 30.28 -19.54 -6.26
CA THR A 85 29.33 -19.72 -5.15
C THR A 85 28.55 -18.44 -4.91
N LEU A 86 27.22 -18.52 -4.92
CA LEU A 86 26.33 -17.43 -4.55
C LEU A 86 25.82 -17.60 -3.12
N TYR A 87 26.12 -16.64 -2.26
CA TYR A 87 25.61 -16.54 -0.90
C TYR A 87 24.45 -15.54 -0.86
N VAL A 88 23.29 -15.90 -0.30
CA VAL A 88 22.12 -15.02 -0.20
C VAL A 88 21.40 -15.18 1.14
N THR A 89 20.95 -14.09 1.75
CA THR A 89 20.36 -14.15 3.11
C THR A 89 18.98 -14.82 3.16
N LEU A 90 18.26 -14.88 2.05
CA LEU A 90 16.93 -15.47 1.93
C LEU A 90 16.92 -16.46 0.77
N GLU A 91 16.14 -17.53 0.89
CA GLU A 91 15.92 -18.51 -0.17
C GLU A 91 15.51 -17.84 -1.50
N PRO A 92 16.20 -18.12 -2.61
CA PRO A 92 15.87 -17.56 -3.92
C PRO A 92 14.42 -17.87 -4.36
N CYS A 93 13.74 -16.84 -4.87
CA CYS A 93 12.43 -16.99 -5.52
C CYS A 93 12.55 -17.59 -6.93
N VAL A 94 11.41 -17.90 -7.57
CA VAL A 94 11.35 -18.49 -8.93
C VAL A 94 12.18 -17.73 -9.96
N MET A 95 12.10 -16.39 -9.94
CA MET A 95 12.85 -15.53 -10.85
C MET A 95 14.37 -15.66 -10.63
N CYS A 96 14.81 -15.59 -9.37
CA CYS A 96 16.23 -15.67 -9.03
C CYS A 96 16.78 -17.07 -9.29
N ALA A 97 16.03 -18.13 -8.95
CA ALA A 97 16.42 -19.51 -9.21
C ALA A 97 16.59 -19.77 -10.72
N GLY A 98 15.66 -19.28 -11.54
CA GLY A 98 15.80 -19.34 -13.00
C GLY A 98 17.05 -18.62 -13.52
N ALA A 99 17.37 -17.44 -12.97
CA ALA A 99 18.57 -16.70 -13.36
C ALA A 99 19.87 -17.38 -12.91
N ILE A 100 19.90 -17.94 -11.70
CA ILE A 100 21.02 -18.74 -11.17
C ILE A 100 21.30 -19.92 -12.11
N GLN A 101 20.24 -20.62 -12.53
CA GLN A 101 20.32 -21.73 -13.47
C GLN A 101 20.92 -21.29 -14.81
N GLN A 102 20.43 -20.18 -15.38
CA GLN A 102 20.93 -19.63 -16.64
C GLN A 102 22.40 -19.18 -16.54
N ALA A 103 22.80 -18.65 -15.39
CA ALA A 103 24.17 -18.22 -15.12
C ALA A 103 25.15 -19.37 -14.84
N ARG A 104 24.69 -20.62 -14.76
CA ARG A 104 25.52 -21.81 -14.51
C ARG A 104 26.28 -21.76 -13.17
N ILE A 105 25.67 -21.16 -12.15
CA ILE A 105 26.28 -21.11 -10.81
C ILE A 105 26.56 -22.51 -10.28
N GLY A 106 27.77 -22.75 -9.76
CA GLY A 106 28.15 -24.06 -9.22
C GLY A 106 27.45 -24.39 -7.91
N ARG A 107 27.35 -23.40 -7.01
CA ARG A 107 26.79 -23.58 -5.67
C ARG A 107 25.99 -22.37 -5.19
N VAL A 108 24.87 -22.62 -4.54
CA VAL A 108 24.06 -21.62 -3.84
C VAL A 108 24.03 -21.94 -2.35
N VAL A 109 24.31 -20.95 -1.53
CA VAL A 109 24.23 -21.03 -0.08
C VAL A 109 23.24 -19.97 0.40
N TYR A 110 22.19 -20.37 1.12
CA TYR A 110 21.22 -19.42 1.65
C TYR A 110 20.99 -19.53 3.15
N GLY A 111 20.55 -18.42 3.75
CA GLY A 111 20.30 -18.31 5.18
C GLY A 111 18.90 -18.77 5.58
N ALA A 112 17.93 -17.85 5.51
CA ALA A 112 16.54 -18.14 5.85
C ALA A 112 15.79 -18.81 4.69
N SER A 113 14.88 -19.73 5.00
CA SER A 113 13.91 -20.30 4.06
C SER A 113 12.77 -19.32 3.79
N ASP A 114 12.16 -19.37 2.61
CA ASP A 114 10.99 -18.55 2.25
C ASP A 114 9.75 -19.44 1.96
N ALA A 115 8.90 -19.62 2.98
CA ALA A 115 7.70 -20.43 2.86
C ALA A 115 6.64 -19.88 1.89
N LYS A 116 6.75 -18.62 1.44
CA LYS A 116 5.76 -17.96 0.58
C LYS A 116 6.21 -17.83 -0.87
N ALA A 117 7.51 -17.79 -1.13
CA ALA A 117 8.03 -17.58 -2.48
C ALA A 117 9.29 -18.39 -2.82
N GLY A 118 9.84 -19.14 -1.88
CA GLY A 118 11.08 -19.90 -2.04
C GLY A 118 10.96 -20.99 -3.10
N ALA A 119 11.88 -20.99 -4.06
CA ALA A 119 11.85 -21.86 -5.22
C ALA A 119 13.03 -22.85 -5.28
N VAL A 120 13.75 -23.00 -4.16
CA VAL A 120 14.89 -23.90 -4.05
C VAL A 120 14.52 -25.15 -3.25
N GLU A 121 13.87 -24.99 -2.09
CA GLU A 121 13.40 -26.10 -1.27
C GLU A 121 11.94 -25.92 -0.81
N SER A 122 11.46 -24.69 -0.60
CA SER A 122 10.16 -24.44 0.05
C SER A 122 8.94 -24.79 -0.81
N LEU A 123 8.79 -24.16 -1.97
CA LEU A 123 7.64 -24.37 -2.86
C LEU A 123 8.00 -25.10 -4.15
N TYR A 124 9.25 -24.94 -4.60
CA TYR A 124 9.78 -25.55 -5.80
C TYR A 124 11.21 -26.02 -5.55
N GLN A 125 11.71 -26.88 -6.44
CA GLN A 125 13.09 -27.37 -6.41
C GLN A 125 13.80 -27.07 -7.73
N ILE A 126 13.70 -25.81 -8.21
CA ILE A 126 14.17 -25.42 -9.56
C ILE A 126 15.65 -25.71 -9.76
N LEU A 127 16.48 -25.45 -8.74
CA LEU A 127 17.93 -25.60 -8.82
C LEU A 127 18.41 -27.07 -8.82
N GLN A 128 17.52 -28.00 -8.50
CA GLN A 128 17.78 -29.45 -8.45
C GLN A 128 16.88 -30.22 -9.43
N ASP A 129 16.17 -29.54 -10.33
CA ASP A 129 15.26 -30.17 -11.29
C ASP A 129 16.07 -30.91 -12.36
N SER A 130 15.94 -32.24 -12.42
CA SER A 130 16.69 -33.12 -13.32
C SER A 130 16.38 -32.89 -14.80
N ARG A 131 15.28 -32.19 -15.14
CA ARG A 131 14.91 -31.85 -16.50
C ARG A 131 15.73 -30.67 -17.05
N LEU A 132 16.39 -29.92 -16.17
CA LEU A 132 17.20 -28.77 -16.56
C LEU A 132 18.65 -29.17 -16.82
N ASN A 133 19.30 -28.45 -17.73
CA ASN A 133 20.62 -28.76 -18.29
C ASN A 133 21.83 -28.35 -17.42
N HIS A 134 21.61 -27.95 -16.17
CA HIS A 134 22.63 -27.59 -15.18
C HIS A 134 22.14 -28.03 -13.81
N GLN A 135 23.03 -28.45 -12.92
CA GLN A 135 22.67 -28.82 -11.56
C GLN A 135 23.46 -27.96 -10.59
N VAL A 136 22.76 -27.32 -9.66
CA VAL A 136 23.36 -26.38 -8.72
C VAL A 136 23.43 -27.04 -7.35
N GLN A 137 24.61 -27.04 -6.73
CA GLN A 137 24.73 -27.52 -5.35
C GLN A 137 24.05 -26.53 -4.40
N VAL A 138 23.24 -27.02 -3.45
CA VAL A 138 22.51 -26.17 -2.51
C VAL A 138 22.99 -26.43 -1.08
N THR A 139 23.19 -25.36 -0.32
CA THR A 139 23.39 -25.42 1.14
C THR A 139 22.46 -24.43 1.82
N ALA A 140 21.46 -24.96 2.52
CA ALA A 140 20.47 -24.17 3.24
C ALA A 140 20.88 -23.90 4.70
N GLY A 141 20.33 -22.85 5.30
CA GLY A 141 20.33 -22.66 6.74
C GLY A 141 21.57 -21.99 7.35
N VAL A 142 22.48 -21.43 6.55
CA VAL A 142 23.68 -20.77 7.08
C VAL A 142 23.29 -19.44 7.74
N LEU A 143 23.50 -19.31 9.06
CA LEU A 143 23.02 -18.15 9.85
C LEU A 143 21.51 -17.92 9.69
N LYS A 144 20.73 -19.01 9.63
CA LYS A 144 19.28 -18.98 9.43
C LYS A 144 18.57 -18.02 10.38
N THR A 145 18.90 -18.10 11.68
CA THR A 145 18.25 -17.31 12.72
C THR A 145 18.50 -15.82 12.49
N GLU A 146 19.75 -15.41 12.27
CA GLU A 146 20.08 -14.00 12.04
C GLU A 146 19.47 -13.47 10.74
N CYS A 147 19.48 -14.27 9.67
CA CYS A 147 18.87 -13.87 8.40
C CYS A 147 17.35 -13.72 8.52
N SER A 148 16.69 -14.63 9.24
CA SER A 148 15.25 -14.56 9.48
C SER A 148 14.87 -13.39 10.37
N GLN A 149 15.69 -13.07 11.38
CA GLN A 149 15.41 -12.00 12.33
C GLN A 149 15.37 -10.64 11.62
N VAL A 150 16.34 -10.35 10.75
CA VAL A 150 16.41 -9.08 10.02
C VAL A 150 15.15 -8.83 9.16
N ILE A 151 14.61 -9.88 8.53
CA ILE A 151 13.37 -9.78 7.74
C ILE A 151 12.16 -9.54 8.65
N THR A 152 12.06 -10.28 9.75
CA THR A 152 10.99 -10.11 10.74
C THR A 152 10.95 -8.70 11.30
N ASP A 153 12.10 -8.17 11.71
CA ASP A 153 12.24 -6.83 12.29
C ASP A 153 11.81 -5.75 11.29
N PHE A 154 12.22 -5.88 10.02
CA PHE A 154 11.82 -4.96 8.97
C PHE A 154 10.29 -4.92 8.76
N PHE A 155 9.64 -6.08 8.66
CA PHE A 155 8.18 -6.07 8.48
C PHE A 155 7.43 -5.64 9.75
N GLN A 156 8.01 -5.86 10.93
CA GLN A 156 7.45 -5.36 12.19
C GLN A 156 7.52 -3.84 12.26
N SER A 157 8.68 -3.23 12.00
CA SER A 157 8.84 -1.77 11.99
C SER A 157 7.90 -1.10 10.99
N ARG A 158 7.75 -1.67 9.78
CA ARG A 158 6.79 -1.17 8.77
C ARG A 158 5.34 -1.21 9.24
N ARG A 159 4.92 -2.25 9.96
CA ARG A 159 3.56 -2.32 10.54
C ARG A 159 3.36 -1.26 11.61
N ASP A 160 4.37 -1.03 12.44
CA ASP A 160 4.32 -0.05 13.52
C ASP A 160 4.29 1.38 12.98
N GLU A 161 5.06 1.69 11.92
CA GLU A 161 4.99 2.94 11.16
C GLU A 161 3.56 3.22 10.65
N ILE A 162 2.97 2.26 9.93
CA ILE A 162 1.60 2.38 9.39
C ILE A 162 0.58 2.59 10.52
N LYS A 163 0.77 1.92 11.66
CA LYS A 163 -0.13 2.06 12.82
C LYS A 163 0.01 3.44 13.45
N LYS A 164 1.24 3.95 13.57
CA LYS A 164 1.52 5.29 14.09
C LYS A 164 0.90 6.37 13.19
N GLU A 165 1.13 6.30 11.88
CA GLU A 165 0.52 7.20 10.90
C GLU A 165 -1.01 7.23 11.00
N LYS A 166 -1.65 6.07 11.18
CA LYS A 166 -3.11 6.00 11.38
C LYS A 166 -3.58 6.62 12.69
N THR A 167 -2.76 6.56 13.74
CA THR A 167 -3.11 7.07 15.08
C THR A 167 -2.89 8.58 15.18
N GLU A 168 -1.87 9.11 14.49
CA GLU A 168 -1.57 10.55 14.44
C GLU A 168 -2.45 11.34 13.47
N LYS A 169 -3.25 10.67 12.61
CA LYS A 169 -4.23 11.35 11.76
C LYS A 169 -5.25 12.13 12.60
N VAL A 170 -5.16 13.46 12.53
CA VAL A 170 -6.17 14.37 13.09
C VAL A 170 -7.36 14.41 12.14
N TYR A 171 -8.49 13.82 12.57
CA TYR A 171 -9.72 13.82 11.79
C TYR A 171 -10.54 15.09 12.04
N ARG A 172 -10.89 15.81 10.97
CA ARG A 172 -11.82 16.93 11.04
C ARG A 172 -13.24 16.40 11.28
N LYS A 173 -13.88 16.88 12.34
CA LYS A 173 -15.28 16.56 12.66
C LYS A 173 -16.20 17.28 11.69
N ARG A 174 -17.07 16.53 11.02
CA ARG A 174 -17.98 17.05 10.00
C ARG A 174 -19.38 16.48 10.16
N ALA A 175 -20.36 17.19 9.63
CA ALA A 175 -21.72 16.68 9.46
C ALA A 175 -22.12 16.87 7.99
N SER A 176 -22.76 15.86 7.41
CA SER A 176 -23.25 15.92 6.03
C SER A 176 -24.62 15.26 5.92
N VAL A 177 -25.39 15.72 4.95
CA VAL A 177 -26.77 15.28 4.78
C VAL A 177 -27.07 14.93 3.34
N LEU A 178 -27.74 13.80 3.14
CA LEU A 178 -28.31 13.44 1.86
C LEU A 178 -29.75 13.95 1.81
N VAL A 179 -29.96 15.07 1.13
CA VAL A 179 -31.31 15.62 0.92
C VAL A 179 -31.92 14.97 -0.31
N VAL A 180 -33.07 14.31 -0.14
CA VAL A 180 -33.78 13.61 -1.22
C VAL A 180 -35.14 14.25 -1.45
N HIS A 181 -35.46 14.52 -2.72
CA HIS A 181 -36.79 14.96 -3.14
C HIS A 181 -37.14 14.36 -4.50
N LYS A 182 -38.25 13.64 -4.60
CA LYS A 182 -38.73 13.01 -5.84
C LYS A 182 -37.65 12.15 -6.50
N ASN A 183 -36.97 11.33 -5.69
CA ASN A 183 -35.88 10.45 -6.13
C ASN A 183 -34.68 11.19 -6.78
N LYS A 184 -34.50 12.47 -6.46
CA LYS A 184 -33.32 13.26 -6.78
C LYS A 184 -32.57 13.65 -5.52
N VAL A 185 -31.26 13.76 -5.64
CA VAL A 185 -30.34 14.15 -4.56
C VAL A 185 -29.88 15.57 -4.79
N LEU A 186 -30.00 16.41 -3.75
CA LEU A 186 -29.45 17.75 -3.72
C LEU A 186 -27.93 17.71 -3.52
N GLY A 187 -27.23 18.60 -4.20
CA GLY A 187 -25.83 18.86 -3.93
C GLY A 187 -25.32 20.04 -4.74
N PHE A 188 -24.01 20.17 -4.80
CA PHE A 188 -23.36 21.26 -5.54
C PHE A 188 -22.05 20.78 -6.17
N ASN A 189 -21.68 21.43 -7.27
CA ASN A 189 -20.44 21.12 -7.96
C ASN A 189 -19.28 21.97 -7.43
N ALA A 190 -18.12 21.35 -7.30
CA ALA A 190 -16.88 22.01 -6.96
C ALA A 190 -15.73 21.50 -7.82
N ILE A 191 -14.70 22.33 -7.98
CA ILE A 191 -13.49 21.96 -8.71
C ILE A 191 -12.31 22.06 -7.76
N ASP A 192 -11.53 20.98 -7.68
CA ASP A 192 -10.30 20.98 -6.91
C ASP A 192 -9.31 21.99 -7.51
N PRO A 193 -8.83 22.98 -6.72
CA PRO A 193 -7.99 24.04 -7.26
C PRO A 193 -6.58 23.55 -7.66
N HIS A 194 -6.15 22.39 -7.18
CA HIS A 194 -4.82 21.84 -7.47
C HIS A 194 -4.81 20.86 -8.65
N SER A 195 -5.75 19.90 -8.64
CA SER A 195 -5.84 18.84 -9.64
C SER A 195 -6.82 19.12 -10.77
N GLY A 196 -7.71 20.12 -10.63
CA GLY A 196 -8.80 20.38 -11.57
C GLY A 196 -9.91 19.33 -11.56
N ALA A 197 -9.85 18.36 -10.63
CA ALA A 197 -10.87 17.33 -10.50
C ALA A 197 -12.23 17.95 -10.17
N LYS A 198 -13.29 17.47 -10.83
CA LYS A 198 -14.67 17.90 -10.58
C LYS A 198 -15.29 16.97 -9.54
N TYR A 199 -15.87 17.56 -8.51
CA TYR A 199 -16.58 16.87 -7.45
C TYR A 199 -18.03 17.35 -7.39
N PHE A 200 -18.90 16.44 -6.97
CA PHE A 200 -20.27 16.77 -6.60
C PHE A 200 -20.42 16.46 -5.11
N PHE A 201 -20.68 17.48 -4.31
CA PHE A 201 -20.80 17.37 -2.86
C PHE A 201 -22.25 17.25 -2.43
N VAL A 202 -22.49 16.38 -1.47
CA VAL A 202 -23.71 16.47 -0.64
C VAL A 202 -23.52 17.60 0.37
N PRO A 203 -24.59 18.31 0.76
CA PRO A 203 -24.47 19.42 1.69
C PRO A 203 -23.86 19.02 3.02
N GLY A 204 -23.03 19.89 3.58
CA GLY A 204 -22.49 19.78 4.93
C GLY A 204 -21.01 20.08 5.07
N GLY A 205 -20.64 20.56 6.25
CA GLY A 205 -19.32 21.11 6.54
C GLY A 205 -18.73 20.66 7.87
N GLY A 206 -17.91 21.55 8.44
CA GLY A 206 -17.26 21.33 9.74
C GLY A 206 -18.25 21.54 10.88
N ILE A 207 -18.12 20.74 11.94
CA ILE A 207 -18.89 20.96 13.17
C ILE A 207 -18.15 21.99 14.02
N GLU A 208 -18.80 23.09 14.34
CA GLU A 208 -18.23 24.15 15.18
C GLU A 208 -18.19 23.76 16.67
N ALA A 209 -17.37 24.46 17.45
CA ALA A 209 -17.24 24.18 18.88
C ALA A 209 -18.55 24.47 19.63
N GLY A 210 -19.11 23.45 20.29
CA GLY A 210 -20.39 23.54 21.00
C GLY A 210 -21.63 23.30 20.13
N GLU A 211 -21.46 23.10 18.82
CA GLU A 211 -22.53 22.80 17.87
C GLU A 211 -22.84 21.29 17.84
N SER A 212 -24.13 20.94 17.72
CA SER A 212 -24.52 19.54 17.48
C SER A 212 -24.37 19.19 15.99
N PRO A 213 -24.10 17.92 15.63
CA PRO A 213 -23.98 17.53 14.22
C PRO A 213 -25.22 17.84 13.36
N ILE A 214 -26.42 17.77 13.94
CA ILE A 214 -27.67 18.09 13.24
C ILE A 214 -27.74 19.58 12.92
N VAL A 215 -27.45 20.44 13.90
CA VAL A 215 -27.44 21.91 13.72
C VAL A 215 -26.40 22.31 12.67
N SER A 216 -25.22 21.71 12.73
CA SER A 216 -24.16 21.91 11.71
C SER A 216 -24.65 21.52 10.31
N ALA A 217 -25.28 20.34 10.15
CA ALA A 217 -25.78 19.91 8.86
C ALA A 217 -26.90 20.83 8.32
N GLU A 218 -27.81 21.32 9.17
CA GLU A 218 -28.87 22.26 8.78
C GLU A 218 -28.31 23.62 8.35
N ARG A 219 -27.38 24.18 9.13
CA ARG A 219 -26.71 25.45 8.83
C ARG A 219 -25.97 25.38 7.50
N GLU A 220 -25.10 24.40 7.34
CA GLU A 220 -24.28 24.22 6.14
C GLU A 220 -25.16 23.96 4.91
N THR A 221 -26.26 23.20 5.04
CA THR A 221 -27.19 23.01 3.92
C THR A 221 -27.85 24.31 3.50
N LEU A 222 -28.26 25.15 4.46
CA LEU A 222 -28.85 26.44 4.16
C LEU A 222 -27.84 27.39 3.50
N GLU A 223 -26.59 27.39 3.97
CA GLU A 223 -25.50 28.22 3.43
C GLU A 223 -25.10 27.80 2.01
N GLU A 224 -24.83 26.50 1.80
CA GLU A 224 -24.37 25.96 0.52
C GLU A 224 -25.49 25.88 -0.53
N THR A 225 -26.72 25.61 -0.10
CA THR A 225 -27.83 25.29 -1.03
C THR A 225 -29.03 26.21 -0.97
N GLY A 226 -29.12 27.10 0.03
CA GLY A 226 -30.27 27.98 0.21
C GLY A 226 -31.57 27.27 0.63
N TYR A 227 -31.56 25.93 0.73
CA TYR A 227 -32.71 25.15 1.12
C TYR A 227 -32.73 24.89 2.62
N ARG A 228 -33.91 25.03 3.22
CA ARG A 228 -34.19 24.50 4.56
C ARG A 228 -34.59 23.04 4.44
N ILE A 229 -34.14 22.25 5.40
CA ILE A 229 -34.33 20.80 5.40
C ILE A 229 -34.91 20.31 6.71
N ARG A 230 -35.51 19.12 6.67
CA ARG A 230 -35.91 18.36 7.83
C ARG A 230 -35.07 17.09 7.91
N ILE A 231 -34.21 16.99 8.93
CA ILE A 231 -33.31 15.85 9.14
C ILE A 231 -34.03 14.69 9.84
N PHE A 232 -33.82 13.48 9.35
CA PHE A 232 -34.23 12.24 10.03
C PHE A 232 -33.10 11.75 10.95
N ALA A 233 -33.10 12.20 12.20
CA ALA A 233 -32.03 11.92 13.18
C ALA A 233 -31.73 10.42 13.37
N GLU A 234 -32.74 9.56 13.24
CA GLU A 234 -32.63 8.11 13.35
C GLU A 234 -31.81 7.45 12.22
N THR A 235 -31.48 8.20 11.17
CA THR A 235 -30.67 7.71 10.04
C THR A 235 -29.17 7.92 10.24
N GLU A 236 -28.77 8.46 11.40
CA GLU A 236 -27.38 8.74 11.76
C GLU A 236 -26.46 7.55 11.52
N PHE A 237 -25.33 7.80 10.86
CA PHE A 237 -24.15 6.95 11.01
C PHE A 237 -22.86 7.73 10.79
N ARG A 238 -21.76 7.24 11.35
CA ARG A 238 -20.44 7.85 11.25
C ARG A 238 -19.54 7.11 10.28
N ARG A 239 -18.69 7.84 9.56
CA ARG A 239 -17.64 7.25 8.73
C ARG A 239 -16.39 8.12 8.70
N LYS A 240 -15.24 7.45 8.85
CA LYS A 240 -13.92 8.06 8.64
C LYS A 240 -13.42 7.79 7.23
N TYR A 241 -12.91 8.80 6.56
CA TYR A 241 -12.35 8.68 5.21
C TYR A 241 -11.30 9.76 4.95
N ASP A 242 -10.44 9.50 3.97
CA ASP A 242 -9.48 10.48 3.48
C ASP A 242 -10.09 11.22 2.29
N PHE A 243 -10.09 12.56 2.33
CA PHE A 243 -10.60 13.39 1.25
C PHE A 243 -9.47 14.21 0.60
N PRO A 244 -9.10 13.92 -0.67
CA PRO A 244 -8.11 14.71 -1.39
C PRO A 244 -8.71 16.06 -1.79
N TRP A 245 -8.12 17.14 -1.28
CA TRP A 245 -8.52 18.51 -1.63
C TRP A 245 -7.33 19.47 -1.55
N ASN A 246 -7.18 20.30 -2.59
CA ASN A 246 -6.15 21.34 -2.69
C ASN A 246 -4.73 20.78 -2.46
N GLY A 247 -4.41 19.66 -3.12
CA GLY A 247 -3.09 19.01 -3.04
C GLY A 247 -2.78 18.33 -1.69
N LYS A 248 -3.75 18.25 -0.77
CA LYS A 248 -3.59 17.61 0.55
C LYS A 248 -4.62 16.51 0.76
N ILE A 249 -4.25 15.49 1.53
CA ILE A 249 -5.21 14.53 2.09
C ILE A 249 -5.78 15.12 3.38
N ASN A 250 -7.09 15.26 3.43
CA ASN A 250 -7.82 15.77 4.58
C ASN A 250 -8.58 14.59 5.23
N PRO A 251 -8.13 14.06 6.37
CA PRO A 251 -8.87 13.03 7.09
C PRO A 251 -10.16 13.62 7.67
N CYS A 252 -11.30 13.02 7.35
CA CYS A 252 -12.63 13.44 7.77
C CYS A 252 -13.26 12.37 8.66
N ASP A 253 -13.93 12.79 9.74
CA ASP A 253 -14.81 11.96 10.56
C ASP A 253 -16.20 12.59 10.48
N THR A 254 -17.01 12.09 9.54
CA THR A 254 -18.28 12.70 9.16
C THR A 254 -19.44 11.90 9.72
N VAL A 255 -20.39 12.62 10.33
CA VAL A 255 -21.71 12.10 10.67
C VAL A 255 -22.65 12.35 9.49
N PHE A 256 -23.30 11.30 9.00
CA PHE A 256 -24.20 11.36 7.85
C PHE A 256 -25.66 11.20 8.28
N TYR A 257 -26.54 11.99 7.66
CA TYR A 257 -27.98 11.93 7.85
C TYR A 257 -28.75 11.88 6.52
N LEU A 258 -29.97 11.37 6.54
CA LEU A 258 -30.97 11.58 5.49
C LEU A 258 -31.82 12.81 5.85
N ALA A 259 -32.21 13.58 4.84
CA ALA A 259 -33.18 14.65 4.99
C ALA A 259 -34.07 14.80 3.77
N GLU A 260 -35.10 15.63 3.93
CA GLU A 260 -35.96 16.13 2.86
C GLU A 260 -36.11 17.65 2.99
N LEU A 261 -36.73 18.28 2.00
CA LEU A 261 -37.02 19.72 2.04
C LEU A 261 -38.07 20.03 3.11
N ALA A 262 -37.83 21.07 3.90
CA ALA A 262 -38.81 21.57 4.86
C ALA A 262 -39.84 22.47 4.16
N GLU A 263 -41.14 22.20 4.34
CA GLU A 263 -42.20 23.03 3.75
C GLU A 263 -42.56 24.25 4.63
N PRO A 264 -42.97 25.38 4.01
CA PRO A 264 -42.92 25.66 2.57
C PRO A 264 -41.50 25.99 2.10
N TRP A 265 -41.12 25.53 0.91
CA TRP A 265 -39.83 25.85 0.29
C TRP A 265 -40.00 26.59 -1.04
N HIS A 266 -39.02 27.44 -1.37
CA HIS A 266 -38.90 28.11 -2.66
C HIS A 266 -37.52 27.83 -3.24
N ALA A 267 -37.42 27.74 -4.57
CA ALA A 267 -36.11 27.58 -5.21
C ALA A 267 -35.24 28.82 -4.93
N PRO A 268 -33.97 28.64 -4.49
CA PRO A 268 -33.06 29.75 -4.27
C PRO A 268 -32.80 30.52 -5.57
N THR A 269 -32.79 31.85 -5.49
CA THR A 269 -32.62 32.72 -6.67
C THR A 269 -31.15 32.92 -7.08
N GLU A 270 -30.19 32.83 -6.15
CA GLU A 270 -28.74 32.83 -6.39
C GLU A 270 -28.00 32.57 -5.07
N ILE A 271 -26.97 31.73 -5.06
CA ILE A 271 -26.14 31.47 -3.87
C ILE A 271 -24.74 31.97 -4.15
N LYS A 272 -24.32 32.99 -3.40
CA LYS A 272 -22.94 33.44 -3.36
C LYS A 272 -22.25 32.77 -2.19
N ASP A 273 -21.65 31.61 -2.43
CA ASP A 273 -20.68 31.07 -1.50
C ASP A 273 -19.45 30.59 -2.27
N ALA A 274 -18.27 30.89 -1.70
CA ALA A 274 -16.89 30.59 -2.12
C ALA A 274 -16.52 30.46 -3.62
N ASP A 275 -15.31 30.91 -3.99
CA ASP A 275 -14.76 30.89 -5.37
C ASP A 275 -14.79 29.51 -6.10
N TYR A 276 -15.08 28.40 -5.39
CA TYR A 276 -15.17 27.05 -5.92
C TYR A 276 -16.60 26.51 -6.13
N HIS A 277 -17.65 27.18 -5.66
CA HIS A 277 -19.03 26.71 -5.75
C HIS A 277 -19.63 27.06 -7.13
N LYS A 278 -20.06 26.06 -7.91
CA LYS A 278 -20.62 26.27 -9.27
C LYS A 278 -22.14 26.22 -9.34
N GLY A 279 -22.81 26.33 -8.19
CA GLY A 279 -24.26 26.31 -8.08
C GLY A 279 -24.81 24.94 -7.67
N VAL A 280 -26.07 24.99 -7.21
CA VAL A 280 -26.82 23.84 -6.70
C VAL A 280 -27.36 23.02 -7.87
N GLU A 281 -27.28 21.70 -7.76
CA GLU A 281 -27.81 20.78 -8.75
C GLU A 281 -28.53 19.61 -8.07
N TRP A 282 -29.57 19.11 -8.77
CA TRP A 282 -30.32 17.92 -8.37
C TRP A 282 -29.96 16.76 -9.30
N ILE A 283 -29.29 15.74 -8.77
CA ILE A 283 -28.91 14.56 -9.55
C ILE A 283 -29.95 13.45 -9.39
N ASP A 284 -30.24 12.76 -10.48
CA ASP A 284 -31.10 11.58 -10.45
C ASP A 284 -30.44 10.43 -9.69
N ALA A 285 -31.23 9.67 -8.93
CA ALA A 285 -30.74 8.52 -8.16
C ALA A 285 -29.97 7.47 -8.99
N ASN A 286 -30.25 7.36 -10.29
CA ASN A 286 -29.56 6.45 -11.19
C ASN A 286 -28.15 6.91 -11.60
N LYS A 287 -27.77 8.16 -11.34
CA LYS A 287 -26.44 8.72 -11.65
C LYS A 287 -25.48 8.67 -10.47
N ILE A 288 -25.95 8.33 -9.27
CA ILE A 288 -25.18 8.36 -8.01
C ILE A 288 -23.86 7.59 -8.11
N ASP A 289 -23.88 6.38 -8.69
CA ASP A 289 -22.68 5.55 -8.79
C ASP A 289 -21.58 6.22 -9.62
N LYS A 290 -21.98 6.94 -10.68
CA LYS A 290 -21.06 7.68 -11.53
C LYS A 290 -20.58 8.98 -10.86
N VAL A 291 -21.50 9.70 -10.22
CA VAL A 291 -21.24 11.02 -9.65
C VAL A 291 -20.33 10.95 -8.42
N PHE A 292 -20.51 9.96 -7.54
CA PHE A 292 -19.72 9.81 -6.32
C PHE A 292 -18.56 8.80 -6.43
N ALA A 293 -18.27 8.28 -7.64
CA ALA A 293 -17.20 7.32 -7.89
C ALA A 293 -15.81 7.79 -7.42
N TYR A 294 -15.61 9.11 -7.29
CA TYR A 294 -14.36 9.72 -6.85
C TYR A 294 -13.95 9.35 -5.42
N ASN A 295 -14.88 8.92 -4.56
CA ASN A 295 -14.57 8.48 -3.20
C ASN A 295 -15.49 7.33 -2.77
N LYS A 296 -14.91 6.14 -2.61
CA LYS A 296 -15.64 4.91 -2.25
C LYS A 296 -16.41 5.01 -0.92
N ASP A 297 -15.90 5.79 0.03
CA ASP A 297 -16.49 5.93 1.36
C ASP A 297 -17.72 6.84 1.32
N ILE A 298 -17.64 7.94 0.56
CA ILE A 298 -18.77 8.82 0.28
C ILE A 298 -19.82 8.12 -0.59
N LEU A 299 -19.42 7.44 -1.66
CA LEU A 299 -20.33 6.67 -2.52
C LEU A 299 -21.15 5.66 -1.70
N TRP A 300 -20.48 4.89 -0.83
CA TRP A 300 -21.18 3.95 0.04
C TRP A 300 -22.16 4.66 0.98
N ALA A 301 -21.78 5.81 1.54
CA ALA A 301 -22.63 6.58 2.44
C ALA A 301 -23.92 7.04 1.74
N VAL A 302 -23.78 7.59 0.53
CA VAL A 302 -24.90 8.00 -0.32
C VAL A 302 -25.78 6.81 -0.69
N GLN A 303 -25.19 5.71 -1.16
CA GLN A 303 -25.95 4.50 -1.51
C GLN A 303 -26.73 3.93 -0.32
N LYS A 304 -26.12 3.93 0.88
CA LYS A 304 -26.79 3.49 2.11
C LYS A 304 -28.00 4.35 2.42
N LEU A 305 -27.86 5.68 2.41
CA LEU A 305 -28.96 6.60 2.71
C LEU A 305 -30.05 6.56 1.63
N MET A 306 -29.70 6.41 0.35
CA MET A 306 -30.67 6.23 -0.72
C MET A 306 -31.53 4.97 -0.56
N LYS A 307 -30.96 3.87 -0.05
CA LYS A 307 -31.75 2.68 0.28
C LYS A 307 -32.78 2.97 1.37
N VAL A 308 -32.44 3.82 2.35
CA VAL A 308 -33.37 4.26 3.40
C VAL A 308 -34.42 5.21 2.82
N ALA A 309 -34.02 6.16 1.98
CA ALA A 309 -34.92 7.10 1.30
C ALA A 309 -36.00 6.38 0.47
N LYS A 310 -35.60 5.35 -0.30
CA LYS A 310 -36.53 4.52 -1.08
C LYS A 310 -37.57 3.83 -0.20
N LYS A 311 -37.18 3.32 0.98
CA LYS A 311 -38.12 2.71 1.93
C LYS A 311 -39.12 3.72 2.50
N ARG A 312 -38.72 4.99 2.59
CA ARG A 312 -39.53 6.11 3.09
C ARG A 312 -40.36 6.82 2.02
N ARG A 313 -40.18 6.46 0.73
CA ARG A 313 -40.88 7.06 -0.42
C ARG A 313 -40.62 8.57 -0.58
N LEU A 314 -39.38 8.99 -0.35
CA LEU A 314 -38.88 10.36 -0.58
C LEU A 314 -38.57 10.63 -2.07
#